data_AF-A0A6J6HV76-F1
#
_entry.id   AF-A0A6J6HV76-F1
#
_cell.length_a   1.000
_cell.length_b   1.000
_cell.length_c   1.000
_cell.angle_alpha   90.00
_cell.angle_beta   90.00
_cell.angle_gamma   90.00
#
_symmetry.space_group_name_H-M   'P 1'
#
loop_
_entity.id
_entity.type
_entity.pdbx_description
1 polymer ?
#
loop_
_entity_poly.entity_id
_entity_poly.type
_entity_poly.pdbx_seq_one_letter_code
_entity_poly.pdbx_strand_id
1 'polypeptide(L)'
;METEISGDSRPTPLDIEVLRILVASAGKIVGRDFIARQSGLDSTCARRVDASLVAIRRWLGSDALITVRRRGWMLTSEGQETAETFLRQQVDTSQ
;
A
#
# COMPACT_ATOMS: atom_id res chain seq x y z
N MET A 1 19.19 18.66 -9.49
CA MET A 1 19.09 17.48 -8.60
C MET A 1 17.63 17.05 -8.63
N GLU A 2 17.23 16.53 -9.78
CA GLU A 2 15.85 16.16 -10.09
C GLU A 2 15.69 14.68 -9.76
N THR A 3 15.01 14.37 -8.66
CA THR A 3 14.41 13.04 -8.51
C THR A 3 13.16 13.04 -9.37
N GLU A 4 13.29 12.52 -10.60
CA GLU A 4 12.17 12.13 -11.42
C GLU A 4 11.28 11.18 -10.61
N ILE A 5 10.21 11.73 -10.06
CA ILE A 5 9.11 10.94 -9.55
C ILE A 5 8.41 10.44 -10.81
N SER A 6 8.80 9.25 -11.29
CA SER A 6 8.01 8.48 -12.25
C SER A 6 6.63 8.26 -11.63
N GLY A 7 5.69 9.15 -11.95
CA GLY A 7 4.26 8.92 -11.82
C GLY A 7 3.89 7.81 -12.81
N ASP A 8 3.09 6.85 -12.36
CA ASP A 8 2.68 5.64 -13.07
C ASP A 8 3.74 4.54 -13.27
N SER A 9 4.43 4.17 -12.20
CA SER A 9 4.93 2.79 -12.11
C SER A 9 3.76 1.83 -11.92
N ARG A 10 3.67 0.82 -12.79
CA ARG A 10 2.72 -0.30 -12.67
C ARG A 10 2.88 -0.98 -11.30
N PRO A 11 1.79 -1.37 -10.62
CA PRO A 11 1.88 -2.03 -9.33
C PRO A 11 2.70 -3.32 -9.41
N THR A 12 3.65 -3.45 -8.49
CA THR A 12 4.42 -4.68 -8.31
C THR A 12 3.61 -5.70 -7.49
N PRO A 13 3.97 -6.99 -7.50
CA PRO A 13 3.31 -7.99 -6.68
C PRO A 13 3.33 -7.65 -5.18
N LEU A 14 4.40 -7.01 -4.70
CA LEU A 14 4.48 -6.57 -3.31
C LEU A 14 3.51 -5.43 -3.03
N ASP A 15 3.35 -4.48 -3.94
CA ASP A 15 2.42 -3.37 -3.74
C ASP A 15 0.98 -3.87 -3.64
N ILE A 16 0.63 -4.84 -4.48
CA ILE A 16 -0.67 -5.51 -4.43
C ILE A 16 -0.85 -6.25 -3.10
N GLU A 17 0.16 -6.97 -2.62
CA GLU A 17 0.08 -7.68 -1.33
C GLU A 17 -0.06 -6.72 -0.14
N VAL A 18 0.75 -5.66 -0.11
CA VAL A 18 0.63 -4.60 0.91
C VAL A 18 -0.77 -3.99 0.86
N LEU A 19 -1.30 -3.69 -0.33
CA LEU A 19 -2.64 -3.15 -0.49
C LEU A 19 -3.72 -4.11 0.02
N ARG A 20 -3.61 -5.42 -0.25
CA ARG A 20 -4.53 -6.44 0.30
C ARG A 20 -4.49 -6.46 1.83
N ILE A 21 -3.30 -6.38 2.43
CA ILE A 21 -3.14 -6.35 3.89
C ILE A 21 -3.81 -5.10 4.49
N LEU A 22 -3.65 -3.94 3.84
CA LEU A 22 -4.29 -2.69 4.26
C LEU A 22 -5.81 -2.80 4.20
N VAL A 23 -6.38 -3.35 3.12
CA VAL A 23 -7.83 -3.56 2.95
C VAL A 23 -8.36 -4.55 3.99
N ALA A 24 -7.68 -5.67 4.21
CA ALA A 24 -8.05 -6.65 5.24
C ALA A 24 -7.99 -6.06 6.68
N SER A 25 -7.22 -4.99 6.86
CA SER A 25 -7.05 -4.28 8.12
C SER A 25 -7.74 -2.91 8.13
N ALA A 26 -8.71 -2.67 7.25
CA ALA A 26 -9.36 -1.39 7.13
C ALA A 26 -9.94 -0.90 8.47
N GLY A 27 -9.82 0.42 8.72
CA GLY A 27 -10.18 1.03 10.00
C GLY A 27 -9.24 0.71 11.18
N LYS A 28 -8.15 -0.05 10.97
CA LYS A 28 -7.12 -0.32 11.98
C LYS A 28 -5.79 0.31 11.60
N ILE A 29 -4.98 0.60 12.61
CA ILE A 29 -3.60 1.05 12.41
C ILE A 29 -2.71 -0.19 12.24
N VAL A 30 -2.04 -0.27 11.09
CA VAL A 30 -1.11 -1.35 10.75
C VAL A 30 0.31 -0.83 10.69
N GLY A 31 1.17 -1.45 11.50
CA GLY A 31 2.59 -1.11 11.59
C GLY A 31 3.41 -1.78 10.50
N ARG A 32 4.61 -1.23 10.26
CA ARG A 32 5.54 -1.74 9.25
C ARG A 32 5.89 -3.22 9.45
N ASP A 33 6.20 -3.61 10.68
CA ASP A 33 6.62 -4.98 10.99
C ASP A 33 5.46 -5.98 10.83
N PHE A 34 4.23 -5.54 11.07
CA PHE A 34 3.03 -6.35 10.79
C PHE A 34 2.87 -6.58 9.28
N ILE A 35 3.01 -5.53 8.47
CA ILE A 35 2.92 -5.63 7.01
C ILE A 35 4.06 -6.51 6.46
N ALA A 36 5.29 -6.31 6.92
CA ALA A 36 6.45 -7.11 6.50
C ALA A 36 6.23 -8.60 6.82
N ARG A 37 5.74 -8.91 8.02
CA ARG A 37 5.43 -10.28 8.43
C ARG A 37 4.35 -10.92 7.57
N GLN A 38 3.27 -10.21 7.27
CA GLN A 38 2.17 -10.76 6.46
C GLN A 38 2.51 -10.89 4.98
N SER A 39 3.37 -10.03 4.45
CA SER A 39 3.88 -10.14 3.08
C SER A 39 5.00 -11.18 2.92
N GLY A 40 5.38 -11.89 3.98
CA GLY A 40 6.47 -12.87 3.97
C GLY A 40 7.85 -12.24 3.76
N LEU A 41 7.99 -10.93 3.98
CA LEU A 41 9.26 -10.24 3.87
C LEU A 41 10.09 -10.43 5.15
N ASP A 42 11.36 -10.75 4.97
CA ASP A 42 12.33 -10.63 6.05
C ASP A 42 12.52 -9.15 6.47
N SER A 43 12.90 -8.94 7.72
CA SER A 43 13.25 -7.65 8.33
C SER A 43 14.20 -6.80 7.47
N THR A 44 15.12 -7.44 6.73
CA THR A 44 16.05 -6.79 5.79
C THR A 44 15.34 -6.11 4.62
N CYS A 45 14.14 -6.57 4.25
CA CYS A 45 13.33 -6.03 3.15
C CYS A 45 12.27 -5.01 3.58
N ALA A 46 12.23 -4.61 4.86
CA ALA A 46 11.19 -3.72 5.38
C ALA A 46 11.10 -2.36 4.65
N ARG A 47 12.20 -1.86 4.08
CA ARG A 47 12.22 -0.64 3.26
C ARG A 47 11.39 -0.76 1.97
N ARG A 48 11.17 -1.97 1.47
CA ARG A 48 10.31 -2.21 0.30
C ARG A 48 8.85 -1.95 0.62
N VAL A 49 8.43 -2.21 1.86
CA VAL A 49 7.09 -1.84 2.35
C VAL A 49 6.90 -0.33 2.30
N ASP A 50 7.90 0.45 2.72
CA ASP A 50 7.82 1.91 2.68
C ASP A 50 7.67 2.42 1.23
N ALA A 51 8.40 1.85 0.27
CA ALA A 51 8.25 2.16 -1.15
C ALA A 51 6.85 1.81 -1.68
N SER A 52 6.32 0.63 -1.33
CA SER A 52 4.97 0.21 -1.68
C SER A 52 3.90 1.16 -1.12
N LEU A 53 4.05 1.62 0.12
CA LEU A 53 3.12 2.57 0.74
C LEU A 53 3.13 3.92 0.02
N VAL A 54 4.29 4.38 -0.45
CA VAL A 54 4.39 5.60 -1.27
C VAL A 54 3.69 5.41 -2.62
N ALA A 55 3.86 4.26 -3.27
CA ALA A 55 3.20 3.96 -4.54
C ALA A 55 1.67 3.87 -4.38
N ILE A 56 1.19 3.12 -3.39
CA ILE A 56 -0.23 2.98 -3.05
C ILE A 56 -0.86 4.36 -2.79
N ARG A 57 -0.18 5.23 -2.06
CA ARG A 57 -0.68 6.59 -1.79
C ARG A 57 -0.81 7.44 -3.06
N ARG A 58 0.00 7.19 -4.08
CA ARG A 58 -0.12 7.88 -5.38
C ARG A 58 -1.31 7.36 -6.19
N TRP A 59 -1.56 6.05 -6.16
CA TRP A 59 -2.68 5.46 -6.91
C TRP A 59 -4.05 5.73 -6.28
N LEU A 60 -4.14 5.69 -4.94
CA LEU A 60 -5.41 5.87 -4.23
C LEU A 60 -5.71 7.32 -3.86
N GLY A 61 -4.71 8.20 -3.95
CA GLY A 61 -4.79 9.57 -3.47
C GLY A 61 -4.23 9.75 -2.05
N SER A 62 -3.86 10.99 -1.73
CA SER A 62 -3.17 11.33 -0.48
C SER A 62 -3.98 11.09 0.78
N ASP A 63 -5.31 11.06 0.66
CA ASP A 63 -6.26 11.03 1.76
C ASP A 63 -6.82 9.63 2.03
N ALA A 64 -6.57 8.69 1.11
CA ALA A 64 -6.93 7.27 1.26
C ALA A 64 -6.12 6.58 2.38
N LEU A 65 -4.87 7.02 2.60
CA LEU A 65 -3.95 6.41 3.55
C LEU A 65 -3.42 7.43 4.55
N ILE A 66 -3.86 7.31 5.81
CA ILE A 66 -3.45 8.19 6.90
C ILE A 66 -2.21 7.63 7.57
N THR A 67 -1.16 8.45 7.67
CA THR A 67 0.02 8.15 8.48
C THR A 67 -0.27 8.44 9.95
N VAL A 68 -0.24 7.41 10.79
CA VAL A 68 -0.31 7.55 12.25
C VAL A 68 1.10 7.50 12.83
N ARG A 69 1.61 8.66 13.23
CA ARG A 69 3.00 8.86 13.66
C ARG A 69 3.43 7.81 14.70
N ARG A 70 4.56 7.15 14.45
CA ARG A 70 5.15 6.08 15.29
C ARG A 70 4.28 4.83 15.50
N ARG A 71 3.12 4.72 14.85
CA ARG A 71 2.24 3.55 14.95
C ARG A 71 2.07 2.81 13.63
N GLY A 72 2.06 3.52 12.51
CA GLY A 72 1.94 2.92 11.19
C GLY A 72 0.97 3.70 10.31
N TRP A 73 0.16 2.97 9.55
CA TRP A 73 -0.76 3.53 8.58
C TRP A 73 -2.18 3.00 8.81
N MET A 74 -3.16 3.80 8.44
CA MET A 74 -4.57 3.42 8.50
C MET A 74 -5.22 3.74 7.16
N LEU A 75 -5.89 2.76 6.60
CA LEU A 75 -6.73 2.95 5.42
C LEU A 75 -8.05 3.59 5.87
N THR A 76 -8.43 4.70 5.24
CA THR A 76 -9.73 5.36 5.49
C THR A 76 -10.86 4.56 4.86
N SER A 77 -12.11 4.83 5.23
CA SER A 77 -13.26 4.18 4.61
C SER A 77 -13.33 4.47 3.10
N GLU A 78 -13.10 5.73 2.70
CA GLU A 78 -13.01 6.12 1.28
C GLU A 78 -11.81 5.47 0.58
N GLY A 79 -10.67 5.40 1.27
CA GLY A 79 -9.48 4.71 0.77
C GLY A 79 -9.70 3.21 0.60
N GLN A 80 -10.53 2.58 1.43
CA GLN A 80 -10.90 1.18 1.32
C GLN A 80 -11.71 0.92 0.04
N GLU A 81 -12.76 1.71 -0.22
CA GLU A 81 -13.57 1.57 -1.43
C GLU A 81 -12.73 1.75 -2.71
N THR A 82 -11.85 2.75 -2.70
CA THR A 82 -10.92 3.02 -3.80
C THR A 82 -9.92 1.87 -3.97
N ALA A 83 -9.36 1.36 -2.88
CA ALA A 83 -8.43 0.23 -2.88
C ALA A 83 -9.07 -1.06 -3.42
N GLU A 84 -10.28 -1.37 -3.00
CA GLU A 84 -11.02 -2.54 -3.48
C GLU A 84 -11.34 -2.43 -4.97
N THR A 85 -11.69 -1.24 -5.44
CA THR A 85 -11.92 -0.96 -6.87
C THR A 85 -10.63 -1.14 -7.67
N PHE A 86 -9.52 -0.59 -7.18
CA PHE A 86 -8.20 -0.75 -7.80
C PHE A 86 -7.79 -2.22 -7.87
N LEU A 87 -7.95 -2.98 -6.78
CA LEU A 87 -7.59 -4.41 -6.73
C LEU A 87 -8.40 -5.23 -7.75
N ARG A 88 -9.70 -4.95 -7.94
CA ARG A 88 -10.52 -5.62 -8.96
C ARG A 88 -9.98 -5.37 -10.37
N GLN A 89 -9.67 -4.11 -10.69
CA GLN A 89 -9.10 -3.74 -12.01
C GLN A 89 -7.76 -4.43 -12.30
N GLN A 90 -6.93 -4.66 -11.27
CA GLN A 90 -5.65 -5.36 -11.44
C GLN A 90 -5.80 -6.86 -11.70
N VAL A 91 -6.86 -7.50 -11.20
CA VAL A 91 -7.16 -8.91 -11.47
C VAL A 91 -7.58 -9.10 -12.92
N ASP A 92 -8.41 -8.20 -13.44
CA ASP A 92 -8.90 -8.24 -14.83
C ASP A 92 -7.79 -8.00 -15.85
N THR A 93 -6.72 -7.28 -15.48
CA THR A 93 -5.57 -6.99 -16.36
C THR A 93 -4.57 -8.16 -16.44
N SER A 94 -4.74 -9.21 -15.63
CA SER A 94 -3.86 -10.40 -15.62
C SER A 94 -4.48 -11.63 -16.30
N GLN A 95 -5.60 -11.46 -17.01
CA GLN A 95 -6.28 -12.49 -17.82
C GLN A 95 -5.87 -12.40 -19.29
#